data_AF-A0AAE5BTU0-F1
#
_entry.id   AF-A0AAE5BTU0-F1
#
_cell.length_a   1.000
_cell.length_b   1.000
_cell.length_c   1.000
_cell.angle_alpha   90.00
_cell.angle_beta   90.00
_cell.angle_gamma   90.00
#
_symmetry.space_group_name_H-M   'P 1'
#
loop_
_entity.id
_entity.type
_entity.pdbx_description
1 polymer ?
#
loop_
_entity_poly.entity_id
_entity_poly.type
_entity_poly.pdbx_seq_one_letter_code
_entity_poly.pdbx_strand_id
1 'polypeptide(L)' 'MASKHLRDCARLCRAAGLSVLGVEFGGKHVRFRCEEGVMILPSTPSDRRWGRNAAAQARRMKRDAG' A
#
# COMPACT_ATOMS: atom_id res chain seq x y z
N MET A 1 -3.19 18.57 -1.53
CA MET A 1 -1.99 17.97 -0.88
C MET A 1 -2.28 16.52 -0.56
N ALA A 2 -1.54 15.56 -1.12
CA ALA A 2 -1.63 14.16 -0.68
C ALA A 2 -1.12 14.06 0.77
N SER A 3 -1.92 13.49 1.67
CA SER A 3 -1.53 13.26 3.07
C SER A 3 -0.21 12.48 3.15
N LYS A 4 0.59 12.75 4.20
CA LYS A 4 1.85 12.05 4.48
C LYS A 4 1.71 10.52 4.39
N HIS A 5 0.57 10.01 4.84
CA HIS A 5 0.24 8.59 4.87
C HIS A 5 0.17 7.96 3.48
N LEU A 6 -0.35 8.67 2.48
CA LEU A 6 -0.41 8.14 1.11
C LEU A 6 0.97 8.00 0.52
N ARG A 7 1.87 8.94 0.84
CA ARG A 7 3.27 8.86 0.43
C ARG A 7 3.97 7.68 1.09
N ASP A 8 3.69 7.42 2.37
CA ASP A 8 4.22 6.27 3.08
C ASP A 8 3.70 4.95 2.49
N CYS A 9 2.38 4.84 2.23
CA CYS A 9 1.78 3.69 1.56
C CYS A 9 2.37 3.45 0.16
N ALA A 10 2.48 4.50 -0.66
CA ALA A 10 3.07 4.41 -1.99
C ALA A 10 4.54 3.97 -1.92
N ARG A 11 5.30 4.49 -0.94
CA ARG A 11 6.69 4.09 -0.70
C ARG A 11 6.79 2.61 -0.32
N LEU A 12 5.89 2.11 0.52
CA LEU A 12 5.86 0.69 0.90
C LEU A 12 5.56 -0.22 -0.30
N CYS A 13 4.60 0.16 -1.15
CA CYS A 13 4.29 -0.58 -2.38
C CYS A 13 5.52 -0.63 -3.30
N ARG A 14 6.14 0.52 -3.57
CA ARG A 14 7.34 0.63 -4.42
C ARG A 14 8.53 -0.14 -3.84
N ALA A 15 8.75 -0.07 -2.53
CA ALA A 15 9.82 -0.80 -1.86
C ALA A 15 9.63 -2.32 -1.91
N ALA A 16 8.39 -2.79 -2.06
CA ALA A 16 8.09 -4.19 -2.29
C ALA A 16 8.18 -4.60 -3.78
N GLY A 17 8.52 -3.67 -4.68
CA GLY A 17 8.61 -3.91 -6.12
C GLY A 17 7.26 -3.93 -6.84
N LEU A 18 6.22 -3.33 -6.26
CA LEU A 18 4.91 -3.22 -6.89
C LEU A 18 4.82 -1.98 -7.78
N SER A 19 4.22 -2.15 -8.96
CA SER A 19 3.98 -1.08 -9.93
C SER A 19 2.66 -0.35 -9.63
N VAL A 20 2.71 0.75 -8.87
CA VAL A 20 1.50 1.52 -8.50
C VAL A 20 0.94 2.29 -9.71
N LEU A 21 -0.26 1.92 -10.16
CA LEU A 21 -1.01 2.53 -11.26
C LEU A 21 -1.93 3.66 -10.79
N GLY A 22 -2.49 3.55 -9.58
CA GLY A 22 -3.45 4.53 -9.07
C GLY A 22 -3.81 4.34 -7.62
N VAL A 23 -4.46 5.36 -7.05
CA VAL A 23 -4.93 5.39 -5.67
C VAL A 23 -6.40 5.77 -5.63
N GLU A 24 -7.18 5.01 -4.87
CA GLU A 24 -8.59 5.29 -4.62
C GLU A 24 -8.87 5.41 -3.13
N PHE A 25 -9.60 6.45 -2.73
CA PHE A 25 -10.01 6.68 -1.36
C PHE A 25 -11.38 6.07 -1.11
N GLY A 26 -11.47 5.17 -0.14
CA GLY A 26 -12.72 4.55 0.32
C GLY A 26 -13.07 4.94 1.76
N GLY A 27 -12.77 6.18 2.17
CA GLY A 27 -12.97 6.65 3.54
C GLY A 27 -11.90 6.11 4.51
N LYS A 28 -12.23 5.03 5.23
CA LYS A 28 -11.33 4.42 6.25
C LYS A 28 -10.17 3.62 5.65
N HIS A 29 -10.23 3.34 4.35
CA HIS A 29 -9.19 2.60 3.63
C HIS A 29 -8.79 3.34 2.36
N VAL A 30 -7.54 3.12 1.96
CA VAL A 30 -6.97 3.53 0.68
C VAL A 30 -6.67 2.27 -0.12
N ARG A 31 -7.08 2.26 -1.38
CA ARG A 31 -6.76 1.19 -2.32
C ARG A 31 -5.68 1.66 -3.28
N PHE A 32 -4.58 0.91 -3.34
CA PHE A 32 -3.52 1.08 -4.32
C PHE A 32 -3.75 0.05 -5.42
N ARG A 33 -4.08 0.52 -6.62
CA ARG A 33 -4.11 -0.32 -7.81
C ARG A 33 -2.68 -0.47 -8.28
N CYS A 34 -2.20 -1.70 -8.34
CA CYS A 34 -0.91 -2.06 -8.89
C CYS A 34 -1.09 -3.01 -10.07
N GLU A 35 -0.06 -3.17 -10.91
CA GLU A 35 -0.08 -4.19 -11.99
C GLU A 35 -0.25 -5.59 -11.41
N GLU A 36 0.31 -5.86 -10.24
CA GLU A 36 0.25 -7.15 -9.55
C GLU A 36 -1.09 -7.41 -8.83
N GLY A 37 -2.01 -6.44 -8.84
CA GLY A 37 -3.30 -6.53 -8.15
C GLY A 37 -3.62 -5.32 -7.28
N VAL A 38 -4.50 -5.49 -6.29
CA VAL A 38 -4.98 -4.37 -5.47
C VAL A 38 -4.52 -4.52 -4.03
N MET A 39 -3.81 -3.53 -3.52
CA MET A 39 -3.45 -3.44 -2.10
C MET A 39 -4.43 -2.53 -1.37
N ILE A 40 -4.95 -2.99 -0.23
CA ILE A 40 -5.88 -2.22 0.60
C ILE A 40 -5.20 -1.93 1.93
N LEU A 41 -5.03 -0.65 2.24
CA LEU A 41 -4.38 -0.17 3.46
C LEU A 41 -5.33 0.75 4.23
N PRO A 42 -5.31 0.74 5.58
CA PRO A 42 -5.99 1.75 6.39
C PRO A 42 -5.55 3.18 5.99
N SER A 43 -6.48 4.13 5.92
CA SER A 43 -6.17 5.54 5.60
C SER A 43 -5.52 6.29 6.77
N THR A 44 -5.60 5.73 7.98
CA THR A 44 -4.95 6.20 9.20
C THR A 44 -3.97 5.15 9.73
N PRO A 45 -2.67 5.27 9.44
CA PRO A 45 -1.66 4.43 10.05
C PRO A 45 -1.50 4.79 11.54
N SER A 46 -1.67 3.80 12.42
CA SER A 46 -1.67 4.03 13.88
C SER A 46 -0.28 3.92 14.51
N ASP A 47 0.64 3.14 13.93
CA ASP A 47 1.88 2.76 14.60
C ASP A 47 2.93 2.10 13.66
N ARG A 48 4.09 1.70 14.23
CA ARG A 48 5.14 0.95 13.53
C ARG A 48 4.70 -0.46 13.10
N ARG A 49 3.73 -1.07 13.80
CA ARG A 49 3.23 -2.43 13.48
C ARG A 49 2.46 -2.40 12.17
N TRP A 50 1.66 -1.36 11.95
CA TRP A 50 0.98 -1.10 10.69
C TRP A 50 1.96 -1.10 9.51
N GLY A 51 3.07 -0.36 9.62
CA GLY A 51 4.06 -0.27 8.53
C GLY A 51 4.70 -1.62 8.21
N ARG A 52 5.01 -2.43 9.24
CA ARG A 52 5.53 -3.80 9.06
C ARG A 52 4.50 -4.72 8.41
N ASN A 53 3.24 -4.64 8.82
CA ASN A 53 2.16 -5.44 8.25
C ASN A 53 1.92 -5.07 6.78
N ALA A 54 1.87 -3.78 6.46
CA ALA A 54 1.73 -3.28 5.10
C ALA A 54 2.90 -3.74 4.21
N ALA A 55 4.14 -3.63 4.70
CA ALA A 55 5.32 -4.15 3.99
C ALA A 55 5.27 -5.67 3.77
N ALA A 56 4.78 -6.43 4.75
CA ALA A 56 4.64 -7.88 4.63
C ALA A 56 3.56 -8.26 3.59
N GLN A 57 2.42 -7.58 3.60
CA GLN A 57 1.37 -7.77 2.60
C GLN A 57 1.85 -7.42 1.19
N ALA A 58 2.53 -6.29 1.03
CA ALA A 58 3.07 -5.86 -0.26
C ALA A 58 4.06 -6.88 -0.85
N ARG A 59 4.98 -7.41 -0.02
CA ARG A 59 5.92 -8.45 -0.43
C ARG A 59 5.22 -9.77 -0.79
N ARG A 60 4.21 -10.15 -0.01
CA ARG A 60 3.39 -11.33 -0.31
C ARG A 60 2.68 -11.18 -1.64
N MET A 61 2.05 -10.03 -1.89
CA MET A 61 1.38 -9.73 -3.15
C MET A 61 2.33 -9.80 -4.33
N LYS A 62 3.54 -9.22 -4.23
CA LYS A 62 4.53 -9.31 -5.30
C LYS A 62 4.95 -10.76 -5.59
N ARG A 63 5.12 -11.57 -4.53
CA ARG A 63 5.47 -12.98 -4.65
C ARG A 63 4.35 -13.81 -5.27
N ASP A 64 3.10 -13.54 -4.91
CA ASP A 64 1.94 -14.30 -5.39
C ASP A 64 1.56 -13.91 -6.84
N ALA A 65 2.08 -12.79 -7.37
CA ALA A 65 1.85 -12.30 -8.74
C ALA A 65 2.94 -12.70 -9.75
N GLY A 66 4.06 -13.25 -9.29
CA GLY A 66 5.14 -13.79 -10.12
C GLY A 66 5.10 -15.31 -10.17
#